data_AF-A0A3D5P8I3-F1
#
_entry.id   AF-A0A3D5P8I3-F1
#
_cell.length_a   1.000
_cell.length_b   1.000
_cell.length_c   1.000
_cell.angle_alpha   90.00
_cell.angle_beta   90.00
_cell.angle_gamma   90.00
#
_symmetry.space_group_name_H-M   'P 1'
#
loop_
_entity.id
_entity.type
_entity.pdbx_description
1 polymer ?
#
loop_
_entity_poly.entity_id
_entity_poly.type
_entity_poly.pdbx_seq_one_letter_code
_entity_poly.pdbx_strand_id
1 'polypeptide(L)' 'MKCPVCGKYEFAQDNDFDVCDVCGWENDGVQLDDPDYEGGANEMSLNEAREAYRQGKPLR' A
#
# COMPACT_ATOMS: atom_id res chain seq x y z
N MET A 1 9.03 8.55 0.95
CA MET A 1 9.29 7.09 0.94
C MET A 1 8.70 6.44 -0.31
N LYS A 2 9.29 5.36 -0.83
CA LYS A 2 8.71 4.68 -2.00
C LYS A 2 7.49 3.85 -1.61
N CYS A 3 6.47 3.83 -2.48
CA CYS A 3 5.30 2.99 -2.28
C CYS A 3 5.70 1.52 -2.04
N PRO A 4 5.30 0.93 -0.90
CA PRO A 4 5.76 -0.40 -0.50
C PRO A 4 5.12 -1.53 -1.31
N VAL A 5 4.11 -1.22 -2.13
CA VAL A 5 3.45 -2.15 -3.04
C VAL A 5 4.10 -2.15 -4.42
N CYS A 6 4.12 -0.99 -5.10
CA CYS A 6 4.53 -0.91 -6.50
C CYS A 6 5.96 -0.42 -6.72
N GLY A 7 6.56 0.28 -5.74
CA GLY A 7 7.89 0.88 -5.82
C GLY A 7 8.05 2.04 -6.83
N LYS A 8 6.96 2.50 -7.45
CA LYS A 8 6.95 3.50 -8.54
C LYS A 8 6.52 4.91 -8.14
N TYR A 9 5.80 5.05 -7.02
CA TYR A 9 5.38 6.34 -6.44
C TYR A 9 6.26 6.68 -5.24
N GLU A 10 6.49 7.96 -4.99
CA GLU A 10 7.24 8.47 -3.84
C GLU A 10 6.36 9.39 -3.01
N PHE A 11 6.03 8.94 -1.79
CA PHE A 11 5.31 9.71 -0.78
C PHE A 11 6.21 10.80 -0.18
N ALA A 12 5.59 11.91 0.23
CA ALA A 12 6.31 13.06 0.76
C ALA A 12 6.95 12.75 2.13
N GLN A 13 6.25 12.00 2.97
CA GLN A 13 6.73 11.55 4.28
C GLN A 13 6.14 10.17 4.62
N ASP A 14 6.60 9.59 5.72
CA ASP A 14 6.05 8.33 6.21
C ASP A 14 4.70 8.61 6.89
N ASN A 15 3.71 7.72 6.66
CA ASN A 15 2.38 7.83 7.25
C ASN A 15 1.70 9.19 6.99
N ASP A 16 1.76 9.69 5.75
CA ASP A 16 1.06 10.90 5.31
C ASP A 16 -0.36 10.67 4.82
N PHE A 17 -0.82 9.42 4.78
CA PHE A 17 -2.15 9.04 4.26
C PHE A 17 -2.37 9.45 2.80
N ASP A 18 -1.30 9.76 2.06
CA ASP A 18 -1.40 10.02 0.62
C ASP A 18 -1.61 8.71 -0.15
N VAL A 19 -2.26 8.79 -1.31
CA VAL A 19 -2.61 7.62 -2.11
C VAL A 19 -1.66 7.52 -3.30
N CYS A 20 -1.08 6.34 -3.47
CA CYS A 20 -0.21 6.06 -4.61
C CYS A 20 -1.00 6.11 -5.92
N ASP A 21 -0.74 7.13 -6.75
CA ASP A 21 -1.37 7.30 -8.08
C ASP A 21 -1.12 6.15 -9.08
N VAL A 22 -0.20 5.23 -8.75
CA VAL A 22 0.15 4.10 -9.62
C VAL A 22 -0.64 2.84 -9.29
N CYS A 23 -0.84 2.52 -8.01
CA CYS A 23 -1.48 1.26 -7.60
C CYS A 23 -2.68 1.44 -6.66
N GLY A 24 -2.93 2.65 -6.15
CA GLY A 24 -4.04 2.94 -5.24
C GLY A 24 -3.79 2.59 -3.78
N TRP A 25 -2.56 2.24 -3.40
CA TRP A 25 -2.21 1.98 -1.99
C TRP A 25 -2.13 3.31 -1.21
N GLU A 26 -2.86 3.42 -0.10
CA GLU A 26 -2.77 4.53 0.84
C GLU A 26 -1.58 4.34 1.79
N ASN A 27 -0.79 5.39 1.99
CA ASN A 27 0.38 5.40 2.87
C ASN A 27 -0.02 5.43 4.35
N ASP A 28 -0.52 4.29 4.82
CA ASP A 28 -0.88 4.05 6.21
C ASP A 28 0.26 3.37 6.99
N GLY A 29 0.60 3.95 8.13
CA GLY A 29 1.66 3.49 9.02
C GLY A 29 1.31 2.20 9.75
N VAL A 30 0.03 1.94 10.04
CA VAL A 30 -0.38 0.71 10.75
C VAL A 30 -0.13 -0.51 9.86
N GLN A 31 -0.55 -0.46 8.59
CA GLN A 31 -0.32 -1.53 7.62
C GLN A 31 1.13 -1.60 7.12
N LEU A 32 1.91 -0.53 7.31
CA LEU A 32 3.36 -0.55 7.09
C LEU A 32 4.10 -1.27 8.22
N ASP A 33 3.71 -1.03 9.47
CA ASP A 33 4.29 -1.63 10.68
C ASP A 33 3.84 -3.08 10.89
N ASP A 34 2.59 -3.42 10.54
CA ASP A 34 2.04 -4.78 10.53
C ASP A 34 1.56 -5.17 9.11
N PRO A 35 2.45 -5.74 8.27
CA PRO A 35 2.14 -6.02 6.87
C PRO A 35 1.04 -7.05 6.59
N ASP A 36 0.58 -7.77 7.62
CA ASP A 36 -0.50 -8.75 7.54
C ASP A 36 -1.83 -8.20 8.14
N TYR A 37 -1.84 -6.93 8.59
CA TYR A 37 -3.06 -6.27 9.07
C TYR A 37 -4.00 -5.92 7.89
N GLU A 38 -5.20 -6.50 7.90
CA GLU A 38 -6.26 -6.31 6.90
C GLU A 38 -7.36 -5.35 7.39
N GLY A 39 -8.14 -4.79 6.45
CA GLY A 39 -9.36 -4.03 6.77
C GLY A 39 -9.15 -2.65 7.41
N GLY A 40 -7.98 -2.05 7.21
CA GLY A 40 -7.61 -0.71 7.69
C GLY A 40 -7.93 0.39 6.66
N ALA A 41 -6.97 1.30 6.45
CA ALA A 41 -7.05 2.30 5.39
C ALA A 41 -7.11 1.64 4.00
N ASN A 42 -6.39 0.53 3.83
CA ASN A 42 -6.51 -0.37 2.69
C ASN A 42 -7.30 -1.62 3.11
N GLU A 43 -8.20 -2.09 2.23
CA GLU A 43 -9.00 -3.30 2.47
C GLU A 43 -8.09 -4.55 2.51
N MET A 44 -7.20 -4.74 1.53
CA MET A 44 -6.07 -5.68 1.61
C MET A 44 -5.00 -5.29 2.63
N SER A 45 -4.36 -6.28 3.23
CA SER A 45 -3.07 -6.11 3.91
C SER A 45 -1.94 -5.72 2.93
N LEU A 46 -0.81 -5.24 3.45
CA LEU A 46 0.32 -4.86 2.60
C LEU A 46 0.89 -6.06 1.82
N ASN A 47 0.92 -7.25 2.43
CA ASN A 47 1.40 -8.46 1.76
C ASN A 47 0.43 -8.94 0.69
N GLU A 48 -0.88 -8.90 0.92
CA GLU A 48 -1.89 -9.20 -0.10
C GLU A 48 -1.82 -8.21 -1.26
N ALA A 49 -1.68 -6.91 -0.96
CA ALA A 49 -1.57 -5.88 -1.98
C ALA A 49 -0.32 -6.05 -2.87
N ARG A 50 0.82 -6.42 -2.28
CA ARG A 50 2.04 -6.77 -3.04
C ARG A 50 1.79 -7.93 -3.98
N GLU A 51 1.09 -8.96 -3.54
CA GLU A 51 0.81 -10.13 -4.36
C GLU A 51 -0.23 -9.83 -5.45
N ALA A 52 -1.30 -9.12 -5.13
CA ALA A 52 -2.29 -8.66 -6.09
C ALA A 52 -1.64 -7.81 -7.19
N TYR A 53 -0.76 -6.86 -6.82
CA TYR A 53 -0.03 -6.04 -7.79
C TYR A 53 0.91 -6.87 -8.68
N ARG A 54 1.63 -7.86 -8.13
CA ARG A 54 2.46 -8.79 -8.92
C ARG A 54 1.63 -9.60 -9.92
N GLN A 55 0.40 -9.95 -9.55
CA GLN A 55 -0.54 -10.68 -10.41
C GLN A 55 -1.30 -9.76 -11.39
N GLY A 56 -1.06 -8.45 -11.37
CA GLY A 56 -1.79 -7.47 -12.19
C GLY A 56 -3.26 -7.33 -11.80
N LYS A 57 -3.62 -7.67 -10.57
CA LYS A 57 -4.97 -7.53 -10.02
C LYS A 57 -5.14 -6.15 -9.35
N PRO A 58 -6.37 -5.61 -9.31
CA PRO A 58 -6.66 -4.42 -8.53
C PRO A 58 -6.41 -4.66 -7.04
N LEU A 59 -5.95 -3.62 -6.34
CA LEU A 59 -5.97 -3.57 -4.87
C LEU A 59 -7.41 -3.28 -4.45
N ARG A 60 -8.06 -4.26 -3.82
CA ARG A 60 -9.37 -4.17 -3.19
C ARG A 60 -9.23 -4.93 -1.90
#